data_AF-A0A3M1GD69-F1
#
_entry.id   AF-A0A3M1GD69-F1
#
_cell.length_a   1.000
_cell.length_b   1.000
_cell.length_c   1.000
_cell.angle_alpha   90.00
_cell.angle_beta   90.00
_cell.angle_gamma   90.00
#
_symmetry.space_group_name_H-M   'P 1'
#
loop_
_entity.id
_entity.type
_entity.pdbx_description
1 polymer ?
#
loop_
_entity_poly.entity_id
_entity_poly.type
_entity_poly.pdbx_seq_one_letter_code
_entity_poly.pdbx_strand_id
1 'polypeptide(L)'
;MEVVFAVGIFGLCGLGIASAFLQSRRIAESNVFETTALTVAQGFLEQIKAMDYAVIEAAVADPTNNKLPTLGIAHDGLGGTNVVPEPIAVGQKNAVGIFEGTTHRGILIDLQRDKFGKATIPRYMKMWVTPTLTDLLAIENRRCIEVSLLFEWEARDLAGNAVPRQRTVRIVSSNVPTY
;
A
#
# COMPACT_ATOMS: atom_id res chain seq x y z
N MET A 1 -53.75 -4.29 -21.62
CA MET A 1 -53.18 -4.41 -20.26
C MET A 1 -51.72 -4.89 -20.31
N GLU A 2 -51.28 -5.63 -21.34
CA GLU A 2 -49.92 -6.16 -21.41
C GLU A 2 -48.82 -5.09 -21.44
N VAL A 3 -49.09 -3.92 -22.04
CA VAL A 3 -48.10 -2.84 -22.15
C VAL A 3 -47.68 -2.31 -20.77
N VAL A 4 -48.60 -2.23 -19.81
CA VAL A 4 -48.31 -1.75 -18.46
C VAL A 4 -47.42 -2.75 -17.70
N PHE A 5 -47.69 -4.05 -17.87
CA PHE A 5 -46.85 -5.11 -17.31
C PHE A 5 -45.44 -5.13 -17.94
N ALA A 6 -45.36 -4.99 -19.28
CA ALA A 6 -44.08 -4.94 -19.99
C ALA A 6 -43.22 -3.75 -19.53
N VAL A 7 -43.82 -2.56 -19.37
CA VAL A 7 -43.13 -1.36 -18.87
C VAL A 7 -42.69 -1.55 -17.41
N GLY A 8 -43.50 -2.19 -16.57
CA GLY A 8 -43.14 -2.50 -15.18
C GLY A 8 -41.93 -3.43 -15.07
N ILE A 9 -41.92 -4.53 -15.85
CA ILE A 9 -40.79 -5.47 -15.90
C ILE A 9 -39.55 -4.78 -16.45
N PHE A 10 -39.69 -4.01 -17.54
CA PHE A 10 -38.58 -3.28 -18.13
C PHE A 10 -37.97 -2.27 -17.15
N GLY A 11 -38.80 -1.58 -16.37
CA GLY A 11 -38.35 -0.67 -15.31
C GLY A 11 -37.55 -1.37 -14.22
N LEU A 12 -38.02 -2.53 -13.74
CA LEU A 12 -37.29 -3.34 -12.76
C LEU A 12 -35.95 -3.84 -13.28
N CYS A 13 -35.90 -4.31 -14.53
CA CYS A 13 -34.66 -4.72 -15.18
C CYS A 13 -33.68 -3.55 -15.32
N GLY A 14 -34.16 -2.36 -15.72
CA GLY A 14 -33.34 -1.16 -15.83
C GLY A 14 -32.68 -0.76 -14.51
N LEU A 15 -33.44 -0.79 -13.41
CA LEU A 15 -32.90 -0.51 -12.07
C LEU A 15 -31.89 -1.57 -11.61
N GLY A 16 -32.16 -2.85 -11.90
CA GLY A 16 -31.25 -3.95 -11.58
C GLY A 16 -29.91 -3.85 -12.31
N ILE A 17 -29.93 -3.46 -13.59
CA ILE A 17 -28.71 -3.26 -14.39
C ILE A 17 -27.92 -2.05 -13.87
N ALA A 18 -28.60 -0.94 -13.58
CA ALA A 18 -27.95 0.26 -13.05
C ALA A 18 -27.25 -0.01 -11.71
N SER A 19 -27.88 -0.76 -10.80
CA SER A 19 -27.28 -1.12 -9.51
C SER A 19 -26.08 -2.06 -9.68
N ALA A 20 -26.18 -3.05 -10.57
CA ALA A 20 -25.08 -3.96 -10.90
C ALA A 20 -23.86 -3.20 -11.46
N PHE A 21 -24.07 -2.21 -12.32
CA PHE A 21 -22.98 -1.37 -12.84
C PHE A 21 -22.29 -0.55 -11.75
N LEU A 22 -23.06 0.07 -10.86
CA LEU A 22 -22.49 0.83 -9.73
C LEU A 22 -21.68 -0.07 -8.79
N GLN A 23 -22.19 -1.28 -8.52
CA GLN A 23 -21.49 -2.26 -7.72
C GLN A 23 -20.19 -2.73 -8.40
N SER A 24 -20.26 -3.07 -9.68
CA SER A 24 -19.10 -3.49 -10.49
C SER A 24 -18.01 -2.43 -10.49
N ARG A 25 -18.37 -1.16 -10.69
CA ARG A 25 -17.42 -0.04 -10.64
C ARG A 25 -16.73 0.07 -9.27
N ARG A 26 -17.46 -0.07 -8.17
CA ARG A 26 -16.88 0.01 -6.82
C ARG A 26 -15.91 -1.14 -6.53
N ILE A 27 -16.25 -2.36 -6.98
CA ILE A 27 -15.35 -3.52 -6.86
C ILE A 27 -14.08 -3.28 -7.68
N ALA A 28 -14.21 -2.78 -8.91
CA ALA A 28 -13.07 -2.43 -9.75
C ALA A 28 -12.19 -1.36 -9.11
N GLU A 29 -12.78 -0.29 -8.55
CA GLU A 29 -12.02 0.72 -7.80
C GLU A 29 -11.28 0.09 -6.61
N SER A 30 -11.93 -0.76 -5.81
CA SER A 30 -11.26 -1.44 -4.68
C SER A 30 -10.08 -2.31 -5.12
N ASN A 31 -10.19 -3.01 -6.25
CA ASN A 31 -9.12 -3.85 -6.77
C ASN A 31 -7.92 -3.01 -7.25
N VAL A 32 -8.17 -1.87 -7.91
CA VAL A 32 -7.11 -0.95 -8.31
C VAL A 32 -6.33 -0.44 -7.10
N PHE A 33 -7.03 -0.10 -6.01
CA PHE A 33 -6.39 0.36 -4.77
C PHE A 33 -5.54 -0.74 -4.15
N GLU A 34 -6.06 -1.97 -4.04
CA GLU A 34 -5.31 -3.11 -3.47
C GLU A 34 -4.07 -3.47 -4.32
N THR A 35 -4.21 -3.55 -5.65
CA THR A 35 -3.07 -3.84 -6.53
C THR A 35 -2.02 -2.73 -6.47
N THR A 36 -2.44 -1.46 -6.45
CA THR A 36 -1.51 -0.32 -6.35
C THR A 36 -0.77 -0.33 -5.00
N ALA A 37 -1.48 -0.57 -3.90
CA ALA A 37 -0.87 -0.69 -2.58
C ALA A 37 0.14 -1.84 -2.54
N LEU A 38 -0.20 -3.00 -3.12
CA LEU A 38 0.70 -4.14 -3.20
C LEU A 38 1.96 -3.83 -4.01
N THR A 39 1.84 -3.19 -5.17
CA THR A 39 3.00 -2.80 -5.98
C THR A 39 3.92 -1.84 -5.25
N VAL A 40 3.37 -0.85 -4.52
CA VAL A 40 4.19 0.05 -3.70
C VAL A 40 4.86 -0.68 -2.55
N ALA A 41 4.15 -1.57 -1.87
CA ALA A 41 4.71 -2.41 -0.80
C ALA A 41 5.84 -3.32 -1.33
N GLN A 42 5.65 -3.93 -2.50
CA GLN A 42 6.69 -4.73 -3.17
C GLN A 42 7.91 -3.88 -3.51
N GLY A 43 7.73 -2.66 -4.00
CA GLY A 43 8.85 -1.75 -4.26
C GLY A 43 9.66 -1.43 -3.01
N PHE A 44 9.02 -1.16 -1.87
CA PHE A 44 9.73 -0.97 -0.59
C PHE A 44 10.46 -2.23 -0.16
N LEU A 45 9.84 -3.39 -0.31
CA LEU A 45 10.42 -4.66 0.06
C LEU A 45 11.61 -5.04 -0.81
N GLU A 46 11.57 -4.73 -2.11
CA GLU A 46 12.71 -4.87 -3.03
C GLU A 46 13.86 -3.94 -2.65
N GLN A 47 13.57 -2.68 -2.28
CA GLN A 47 14.58 -1.77 -1.76
C GLN A 47 15.24 -2.34 -0.51
N ILE A 48 14.47 -2.84 0.46
CA ILE A 48 15.02 -3.46 1.68
C ILE A 48 15.84 -4.70 1.35
N LYS A 49 15.38 -5.53 0.40
CA LYS A 49 16.11 -6.72 -0.04
C LYS A 49 17.46 -6.37 -0.71
N ALA A 50 17.53 -5.24 -1.40
CA ALA A 50 18.75 -4.76 -2.04
C ALA A 50 19.72 -4.06 -1.07
N MET A 51 19.32 -3.80 0.17
CA MET A 51 20.20 -3.23 1.20
C MET A 51 21.24 -4.25 1.65
N ASP A 52 22.40 -3.74 2.04
CA ASP A 52 23.43 -4.56 2.67
C ASP A 52 22.91 -5.14 3.99
N TYR A 53 23.26 -6.40 4.26
CA TYR A 53 22.87 -7.12 5.46
C TYR A 53 23.32 -6.36 6.72
N ALA A 54 24.50 -5.74 6.71
CA ALA A 54 25.00 -4.95 7.83
C ALA A 54 24.10 -3.76 8.19
N VAL A 55 23.45 -3.13 7.19
CA VAL A 55 22.51 -2.02 7.42
C VAL A 55 21.23 -2.53 8.06
N ILE A 56 20.72 -3.69 7.61
CA ILE A 56 19.53 -4.32 8.17
C ILE A 56 19.80 -4.80 9.60
N GLU A 57 20.95 -5.41 9.85
CA GLU A 57 21.38 -5.85 11.18
C GLU A 57 21.51 -4.67 12.15
N ALA A 58 22.09 -3.55 11.71
CA ALA A 58 22.14 -2.33 12.52
C ALA A 58 20.75 -1.77 12.86
N ALA A 59 19.80 -1.83 11.92
CA ALA A 59 18.40 -1.44 12.12
C ALA A 59 17.63 -2.40 13.04
N VAL A 60 18.00 -3.69 13.07
CA VAL A 60 17.47 -4.66 14.04
C VAL A 60 18.00 -4.38 15.44
N ALA A 61 19.30 -4.08 15.56
CA ALA A 61 19.96 -3.84 16.84
C ALA A 61 19.50 -2.54 17.53
N ASP A 62 19.29 -1.48 16.75
CA ASP A 62 18.79 -0.19 17.25
C ASP A 62 17.76 0.42 16.27
N PRO A 63 16.50 -0.03 16.30
CA PRO A 63 15.45 0.41 15.38
C PRO A 63 15.02 1.87 15.54
N THR A 64 15.34 2.51 16.67
CA THR A 64 14.98 3.91 16.95
C THR A 64 15.97 4.87 16.28
N ASN A 65 17.26 4.55 16.33
CA ASN A 65 18.31 5.40 15.77
C ASN A 65 18.70 4.99 14.34
N ASN A 66 18.64 3.70 14.00
CA ASN A 66 19.03 3.18 12.69
C ASN A 66 17.79 2.92 11.83
N LYS A 67 17.34 3.96 11.13
CA LYS A 67 16.25 3.86 10.16
C LYS A 67 16.72 3.19 8.87
N LEU A 68 15.83 2.48 8.19
CA LEU A 68 16.11 1.89 6.89
C LEU A 68 16.23 3.00 5.84
N PRO A 69 17.36 3.15 5.15
CA PRO A 69 17.58 4.22 4.17
C PRO A 69 16.86 3.91 2.86
N THR A 70 15.53 4.02 2.86
CA THR A 70 14.71 3.87 1.66
C THR A 70 14.64 5.17 0.86
N LEU A 71 14.29 5.04 -0.41
CA LEU A 71 14.08 6.15 -1.33
C LEU A 71 12.60 6.24 -1.71
N GLY A 72 12.07 7.47 -1.64
CA GLY A 72 10.74 7.81 -2.12
C GLY A 72 10.80 8.51 -3.48
N ILE A 73 9.74 8.38 -4.27
CA ILE A 73 9.53 9.24 -5.43
C ILE A 73 8.59 10.37 -4.99
N ALA A 74 9.10 11.59 -4.99
CA ALA A 74 8.30 12.79 -4.76
C ALA A 74 7.95 13.43 -6.11
N HIS A 75 6.68 13.82 -6.25
CA HIS A 75 6.21 14.55 -7.43
C HIS A 75 6.13 16.05 -7.10
N ASP A 76 6.97 16.86 -7.75
CA ASP A 76 7.17 18.28 -7.42
C ASP A 76 6.06 19.23 -7.96
N GLY A 77 4.84 18.72 -8.14
CA GLY A 77 3.70 19.50 -8.66
C GLY A 77 3.81 20.02 -10.11
N LEU A 78 5.02 20.05 -10.69
CA LEU A 78 5.34 20.58 -12.02
C LEU A 78 5.69 19.49 -13.04
N GLY A 79 5.44 18.22 -12.72
CA GLY A 79 5.70 17.07 -13.61
C GLY A 79 7.10 16.47 -13.51
N GLY A 80 7.93 16.95 -12.58
CA GLY A 80 9.21 16.33 -12.25
C GLY A 80 9.05 15.23 -11.20
N THR A 81 9.68 14.07 -11.44
CA THR A 81 9.87 13.01 -10.44
C THR A 81 11.25 13.16 -9.82
N ASN A 82 11.30 13.54 -8.55
CA ASN A 82 12.54 13.62 -7.79
C ASN A 82 12.64 12.40 -6.87
N VAL A 83 13.81 11.76 -6.85
CA VAL A 83 14.11 10.71 -5.87
C VAL A 83 14.58 11.41 -4.60
N VAL A 84 13.85 11.22 -3.51
CA VAL A 84 14.13 11.88 -2.22
C VAL A 84 14.45 10.82 -1.18
N PRO A 85 15.54 10.99 -0.39
CA PRO A 85 15.81 10.11 0.74
C PRO A 85 14.65 10.13 1.71
N GLU A 86 14.10 8.95 1.98
CA GLU A 86 12.96 8.84 2.87
C GLU A 86 13.11 7.64 3.78
N PRO A 87 13.89 7.80 4.87
CA PRO A 87 14.21 6.72 5.75
C PRO A 87 12.96 6.26 6.51
N ILE A 88 12.65 4.97 6.42
CA ILE A 88 11.53 4.36 7.13
C ILE A 88 12.02 3.85 8.48
N ALA A 89 11.30 4.21 9.54
CA ALA A 89 11.55 3.67 10.87
C ALA A 89 11.04 2.23 10.96
N VAL A 90 11.77 1.38 11.67
CA VAL A 90 11.35 0.01 11.90
C VAL A 90 10.20 0.02 12.92
N GLY A 91 9.11 -0.62 12.54
CA GLY A 91 7.93 -0.90 13.32
C GLY A 91 8.28 -1.55 14.65
N GLN A 92 8.20 -0.81 15.74
CA GLN A 92 8.28 -1.35 17.09
C GLN A 92 6.90 -1.40 17.72
N LYS A 93 6.55 -2.52 18.35
CA LYS A 93 5.40 -2.53 19.23
C LYS A 93 5.75 -1.81 20.52
N ASN A 94 5.06 -0.72 20.80
CA ASN A 94 5.10 -0.08 22.10
C ASN A 94 4.57 -1.00 23.20
N ALA A 95 4.78 -0.61 24.46
CA ALA A 95 4.20 -1.26 25.64
C ALA A 95 2.66 -1.40 25.60
N VAL A 96 1.99 -0.61 24.76
CA VAL A 96 0.53 -0.62 24.53
C VAL A 96 0.13 -1.48 23.32
N GLY A 97 1.08 -2.14 22.66
CA GLY A 97 0.84 -2.97 21.47
C GLY A 97 0.60 -2.18 20.18
N ILE A 98 0.78 -0.86 20.20
CA ILE A 98 0.70 0.03 19.04
C ILE A 98 2.04 0.00 18.30
N PHE A 99 2.01 -0.13 16.97
CA PHE A 99 3.22 -0.06 16.16
C PHE A 99 3.67 1.41 15.98
N GLU A 100 4.80 1.78 16.58
CA GLU A 100 5.54 3.00 16.24
C GLU A 100 6.45 2.74 15.05
N GLY A 101 6.62 3.72 14.16
CA GLY A 101 7.43 3.58 12.94
C GLY A 101 6.64 3.53 11.63
N THR A 102 5.32 3.72 11.70
CA THR A 102 4.46 3.76 10.52
C THR A 102 4.72 5.01 9.66
N THR A 103 5.05 4.79 8.39
CA THR A 103 5.24 5.87 7.41
C THR A 103 3.96 6.07 6.60
N HIS A 104 3.41 7.28 6.61
CA HIS A 104 2.20 7.66 5.87
C HIS A 104 2.53 8.23 4.49
N ARG A 105 1.82 7.77 3.46
CA ARG A 105 2.03 8.11 2.05
C ARG A 105 0.72 8.43 1.32
N GLY A 106 0.74 9.50 0.54
CA GLY A 106 -0.27 9.76 -0.48
C GLY A 106 0.16 9.19 -1.83
N ILE A 107 -0.45 8.09 -2.26
CA ILE A 107 -0.13 7.43 -3.55
C ILE A 107 -1.10 7.94 -4.60
N LEU A 108 -0.57 8.47 -5.70
CA LEU A 108 -1.38 8.89 -6.82
C LEU A 108 -1.96 7.67 -7.54
N ILE A 109 -3.30 7.56 -7.58
CA ILE A 109 -4.00 6.49 -8.29
C ILE A 109 -4.44 6.96 -9.67
N ASP A 110 -4.95 8.18 -9.75
CA ASP A 110 -5.58 8.69 -10.96
C ASP A 110 -5.37 10.20 -11.09
N LEU A 111 -5.30 10.67 -12.33
CA LEU A 111 -5.23 12.08 -12.70
C LEU A 111 -6.46 12.38 -13.57
N GLN A 112 -7.49 12.98 -12.97
CA GLN A 112 -8.64 13.40 -13.76
C GLN A 112 -8.22 14.48 -14.74
N ARG A 113 -8.37 14.18 -16.03
CA ARG A 113 -8.13 15.12 -17.12
C ARG A 113 -9.40 15.89 -17.45
N ASP A 114 -9.26 17.18 -17.68
CA ASP A 114 -10.34 18.00 -18.20
C ASP A 114 -10.67 17.66 -19.67
N LYS A 115 -11.70 18.31 -20.21
CA LYS A 115 -12.11 18.15 -21.62
C LYS A 115 -11.03 18.55 -22.63
N PHE A 116 -9.95 19.20 -22.18
CA PHE A 116 -8.81 19.64 -22.99
C PHE A 116 -7.56 18.77 -22.73
N GLY A 117 -7.69 17.67 -21.99
CA GLY A 117 -6.61 16.71 -21.71
C GLY A 117 -5.64 17.15 -20.62
N LYS A 118 -5.86 18.29 -19.96
CA LYS A 118 -5.02 18.80 -18.87
C LYS A 118 -5.40 18.11 -17.57
N ALA A 119 -4.40 17.60 -16.84
CA ALA A 119 -4.62 17.01 -15.52
C ALA A 119 -5.10 18.10 -14.55
N THR A 120 -6.30 17.94 -14.02
CA THR A 120 -6.99 18.96 -13.21
C THR A 120 -7.17 18.54 -11.76
N ILE A 121 -7.41 17.26 -11.46
CA ILE A 121 -7.63 16.81 -10.08
C ILE A 121 -6.92 15.47 -9.86
N PRO A 122 -5.78 15.44 -9.14
CA PRO A 122 -5.15 14.20 -8.74
C PRO A 122 -5.97 13.50 -7.64
N ARG A 123 -6.17 12.19 -7.78
CA ARG A 123 -6.79 11.33 -6.78
C ARG A 123 -5.70 10.53 -6.08
N TYR A 124 -5.57 10.74 -4.78
CA TYR A 124 -4.60 10.04 -3.94
C TYR A 124 -5.27 8.95 -3.08
N MET A 125 -4.56 7.85 -2.86
CA MET A 125 -4.78 6.87 -1.81
C MET A 125 -3.91 7.21 -0.62
N LYS A 126 -4.44 7.13 0.61
CA LYS A 126 -3.58 7.10 1.79
C LYS A 126 -3.13 5.66 2.03
N MET A 127 -1.84 5.50 2.22
CA MET A 127 -1.21 4.23 2.57
C MET A 127 -0.29 4.44 3.77
N TRP A 128 -0.26 3.46 4.64
CA TRP A 128 0.64 3.37 5.79
C TRP A 128 1.52 2.16 5.61
N VAL A 129 2.81 2.30 5.91
CA VAL A 129 3.79 1.23 5.76
C VAL A 129 4.58 1.10 7.05
N THR A 130 4.63 -0.12 7.58
CA THR A 130 5.26 -0.46 8.86
C THR A 130 6.13 -1.70 8.66
N PRO A 131 7.44 -1.54 8.43
CA PRO A 131 8.36 -2.67 8.33
C PRO A 131 8.71 -3.17 9.72
N THR A 132 8.61 -4.47 9.97
CA THR A 132 9.07 -5.12 11.19
C THR A 132 10.19 -6.08 10.82
N LEU A 133 11.31 -5.96 11.52
CA LEU A 133 12.48 -6.84 11.34
C LEU A 133 12.53 -7.82 12.51
N THR A 134 12.76 -9.09 12.22
CA THR A 134 12.91 -10.14 13.24
C THR A 134 14.17 -10.94 12.96
N ASP A 135 15.10 -10.91 13.90
CA ASP A 135 16.29 -11.75 13.84
C ASP A 135 15.93 -13.21 14.16
N LEU A 136 16.15 -14.10 13.18
CA LEU A 136 15.89 -15.53 13.34
C LEU A 136 17.07 -16.26 13.98
N LEU A 137 18.19 -15.59 14.25
CA LEU A 137 19.31 -16.19 14.98
C LEU A 137 18.89 -16.54 16.41
N ALA A 138 18.18 -15.63 17.07
CA ALA A 138 17.72 -15.82 18.45
C ALA A 138 16.60 -16.87 18.58
N ILE A 139 15.83 -17.11 17.52
CA ILE A 139 14.63 -17.96 17.55
C ILE A 139 14.91 -19.35 16.96
N GLU A 140 15.50 -19.40 15.77
CA GLU A 140 15.66 -20.62 14.98
C GLU A 140 17.15 -21.03 14.82
N ASN A 141 18.08 -20.30 15.44
CA ASN A 141 19.52 -20.49 15.28
C ASN A 141 19.98 -20.40 13.80
N ARG A 142 19.36 -19.52 13.02
CA ARG A 142 19.68 -19.29 11.61
C ARG A 142 20.16 -17.86 11.40
N ARG A 143 21.24 -17.66 10.62
CA ARG A 143 21.74 -16.33 10.26
C ARG A 143 20.90 -15.69 9.14
N CYS A 144 19.66 -15.38 9.48
CA CYS A 144 18.73 -14.69 8.58
C CYS A 144 17.83 -13.74 9.36
N ILE A 145 17.39 -12.70 8.68
CA ILE A 145 16.48 -11.70 9.21
C ILE A 145 15.17 -11.83 8.43
N GLU A 146 14.08 -12.09 9.13
CA GLU A 146 12.73 -11.98 8.56
C GLU A 146 12.34 -10.51 8.50
N VAL A 147 12.01 -10.03 7.30
CA VAL A 147 11.45 -8.71 7.06
C VAL A 147 9.98 -8.89 6.76
N SER A 148 9.13 -8.38 7.65
CA SER A 148 7.68 -8.34 7.46
C SER A 148 7.25 -6.90 7.21
N LEU A 149 6.60 -6.63 6.09
CA LEU A 149 6.06 -5.32 5.75
C LEU A 149 4.55 -5.34 5.92
N LEU A 150 4.06 -4.75 7.01
CA LEU A 150 2.64 -4.45 7.16
C LEU A 150 2.35 -3.18 6.37
N PHE A 151 1.33 -3.23 5.53
CA PHE A 151 0.83 -2.03 4.87
C PHE A 151 -0.68 -1.94 4.96
N GLU A 152 -1.14 -0.72 5.16
CA GLU A 152 -2.56 -0.38 5.29
C GLU A 152 -2.91 0.66 4.24
N TRP A 153 -4.12 0.62 3.70
CA TRP A 153 -4.60 1.62 2.75
C TRP A 153 -6.08 1.94 2.96
N GLU A 154 -6.46 3.19 2.70
CA GLU A 154 -7.85 3.62 2.70
C GLU A 154 -8.52 3.24 1.38
N ALA A 155 -9.47 2.32 1.42
CA ALA A 155 -10.39 2.01 0.32
C ALA A 155 -11.83 2.40 0.70
N ARG A 156 -12.68 2.68 -0.30
CA ARG A 156 -14.10 2.96 -0.02
C ARG A 156 -14.90 1.66 0.04
N ASP A 157 -15.76 1.52 1.05
CA ASP A 157 -16.71 0.40 1.14
C ASP A 157 -17.91 0.58 0.19
N LEU A 158 -18.84 -0.39 0.22
CA LEU A 158 -20.08 -0.35 -0.56
C LEU A 158 -21.01 0.82 -0.16
N ALA A 159 -20.84 1.42 1.01
CA ALA A 159 -21.58 2.60 1.44
C ALA A 159 -20.85 3.91 1.08
N GLY A 160 -19.60 3.83 0.59
CA GLY A 160 -18.75 4.96 0.24
C GLY A 160 -17.90 5.49 1.39
N ASN A 161 -17.92 4.83 2.56
CA ASN A 161 -17.09 5.19 3.71
C ASN A 161 -15.64 4.77 3.47
N ALA A 162 -14.69 5.58 3.97
CA ALA A 162 -13.28 5.19 3.98
C ALA A 162 -13.09 4.10 5.04
N VAL A 163 -12.67 2.90 4.60
CA VAL A 163 -12.39 1.76 5.46
C VAL A 163 -10.92 1.41 5.29
N PRO A 164 -10.13 1.41 6.37
CA PRO A 164 -8.75 0.96 6.32
C PRO A 164 -8.73 -0.54 6.03
N ARG A 165 -7.91 -0.95 5.07
CA ARG A 165 -7.59 -2.34 4.79
C ARG A 165 -6.12 -2.57 5.02
N GLN A 166 -5.75 -3.78 5.43
CA GLN A 166 -4.38 -4.12 5.76
C GLN A 166 -3.97 -5.45 5.14
N ARG A 167 -2.70 -5.55 4.77
CA ARG A 167 -2.04 -6.77 4.30
C ARG A 167 -0.61 -6.77 4.81
N THR A 168 -0.04 -7.97 4.88
CA THR A 168 1.36 -8.15 5.24
C THR A 168 2.05 -8.95 4.15
N VAL A 169 3.21 -8.49 3.71
CA VAL A 169 4.12 -9.26 2.85
C VAL A 169 5.38 -9.55 3.65
N ARG A 170 5.95 -10.74 3.48
CA ARG A 170 7.14 -11.18 4.23
C ARG A 170 8.21 -11.68 3.28
N ILE A 171 9.45 -11.41 3.63
CA ILE A 171 10.63 -12.04 3.03
C ILE A 171 11.63 -12.42 4.12
N VAL A 172 12.53 -13.32 3.77
CA VAL A 172 13.68 -13.69 4.58
C VAL A 172 14.93 -13.26 3.83
N SER A 173 15.76 -12.44 4.47
CA SER A 173 17.08 -12.08 3.97
C SER A 173 18.11 -12.94 4.71
N SER A 174 18.93 -13.68 3.97
CA SER A 174 19.98 -14.53 4.53
C SER A 174 21.36 -13.93 4.25
N ASN A 175 22.27 -14.06 5.21
CA ASN A 175 23.67 -13.73 5.01
C ASN A 175 24.36 -14.91 4.31
N VAL A 176 24.20 -15.02 2.99
CA VAL A 176 24.96 -15.98 2.17
C VAL A 176 26.12 -15.23 1.53
N PRO A 177 27.38 -15.51 1.92
CA PRO A 177 28.53 -14.94 1.23
C PRO A 177 28.50 -15.41 -0.23
N THR A 178 28.36 -14.46 -1.15
CA THR A 178 28.60 -14.70 -2.58
C THR A 178 30.11 -14.67 -2.77
N TYR A 179 30.70 -15.86 -2.88
CA TYR A 179 32.10 -16.04 -3.26
C TYR A 179 32.24 -15.99 -4.78
#